data_AF-A0A358SV33-F1
#
_entry.id   AF-A0A358SV33-F1
#
_cell.length_a   1.000
_cell.length_b   1.000
_cell.length_c   1.000
_cell.angle_alpha   90.00
_cell.angle_beta   90.00
_cell.angle_gamma   90.00
#
_symmetry.space_group_name_H-M   'P 1'
#
loop_
_entity.id
_entity.type
_entity.pdbx_description
1 polymer ?
#
loop_
_entity_poly.entity_id
_entity_poly.type
_entity_poly.pdbx_seq_one_letter_code
_entity_poly.pdbx_strand_id
1 'polypeptide(L)'
;MEHSTGSGVDYQALFERASRAATPEACEECLTEIGRSLESVTAPADRAGLLMCRARVRSNQWRTADVCRDARAAMSLFEMAGEPEQAVDAASLGAAHASRLGELSLASELATKSILGLDTVTDGRLLTEIANRLGIFCYSFLDYDRAVELFEVSLAAAERTGD
;
A
#
# COMPACT_ATOMS: atom_id res chain seq x y z
N MET A 1 -13.88 29.66 13.34
CA MET A 1 -14.78 28.54 13.00
C MET A 1 -14.04 27.30 13.42
N GLU A 2 -14.53 26.67 14.48
CA GLU A 2 -13.84 25.64 15.27
C GLU A 2 -13.74 24.34 14.47
N HIS A 3 -12.53 23.85 14.23
CA HIS A 3 -12.32 22.50 13.74
C HIS A 3 -12.29 21.56 14.94
N SER A 4 -13.36 20.78 15.01
CA SER A 4 -13.65 19.76 16.00
C SER A 4 -12.54 18.72 16.10
N THR A 5 -12.23 18.34 17.33
CA THR A 5 -11.27 17.32 17.78
C THR A 5 -11.45 15.97 17.07
N GLY A 6 -10.53 15.64 16.16
CA GLY A 6 -10.32 14.29 15.63
C GLY A 6 -9.05 13.68 16.26
N SER A 7 -9.14 12.42 16.67
CA SER A 7 -8.06 11.57 17.19
C SER A 7 -6.69 11.90 16.56
N GLY A 8 -5.76 12.42 17.36
CA GLY A 8 -4.44 12.92 16.93
C GLY A 8 -3.41 11.84 16.56
N VAL A 9 -3.79 10.89 15.71
CA VAL A 9 -2.86 9.93 15.13
C VAL A 9 -2.29 10.53 13.85
N ASP A 10 -1.00 10.87 13.88
CA ASP A 10 -0.27 11.25 12.68
C ASP A 10 0.00 9.99 11.84
N TYR A 11 -0.89 9.72 10.89
CA TYR A 11 -0.81 8.54 10.02
C TYR A 11 0.45 8.55 9.16
N GLN A 12 0.96 9.72 8.79
CA GLN A 12 2.17 9.83 7.99
C GLN A 12 3.40 9.47 8.82
N ALA A 13 3.51 9.97 10.05
CA ALA A 13 4.58 9.57 10.97
C ALA A 13 4.51 8.08 11.34
N LEU A 14 3.29 7.56 11.58
CA LEU A 14 3.08 6.14 11.85
C LEU A 14 3.45 5.27 10.65
N PHE A 15 3.14 5.72 9.44
CA PHE A 15 3.50 5.06 8.19
C PHE A 15 5.01 5.02 7.97
N GLU A 16 5.72 6.12 8.21
CA GLU A 16 7.18 6.17 8.08
C GLU A 16 7.85 5.23 9.09
N ARG A 17 7.39 5.24 10.34
CA ARG A 17 7.86 4.31 11.38
C ARG A 17 7.59 2.86 11.00
N ALA A 18 6.36 2.56 10.56
CA ALA A 18 5.95 1.23 10.12
C ALA A 18 6.81 0.70 8.96
N SER A 19 7.13 1.57 7.99
CA SER A 19 7.95 1.20 6.83
C SER A 19 9.42 0.95 7.19
N ARG A 20 9.91 1.58 8.27
CA ARG A 20 11.29 1.45 8.76
C ARG A 20 11.46 0.40 9.88
N ALA A 21 10.37 -0.18 10.37
CA ALA A 21 10.42 -1.21 11.41
C ALA A 21 11.08 -2.49 10.88
N ALA A 22 12.35 -2.70 11.25
CA ALA A 22 13.15 -3.83 10.76
C ALA A 22 13.43 -4.90 11.83
N THR A 23 13.34 -4.57 13.13
CA THR A 23 13.53 -5.55 14.21
C THR A 23 12.18 -6.14 14.66
N PRO A 24 12.17 -7.37 15.20
CA PRO A 24 10.95 -7.96 15.76
C PRO A 24 10.25 -7.08 16.79
N GLU A 25 11.02 -6.43 17.67
CA GLU A 25 10.51 -5.57 18.74
C GLU A 25 9.85 -4.31 18.17
N ALA A 26 10.51 -3.63 17.22
CA ALA A 26 9.95 -2.44 16.57
C ALA A 26 8.68 -2.78 15.79
N CYS A 27 8.64 -3.95 15.15
CA CYS A 27 7.45 -4.44 14.48
C CYS A 27 6.31 -4.70 15.47
N GLU A 28 6.57 -5.37 16.59
CA GLU A 28 5.56 -5.67 17.61
C GLU A 28 4.99 -4.40 18.26
N GLU A 29 5.84 -3.42 18.57
CA GLU A 29 5.42 -2.12 19.09
C GLU A 29 4.49 -1.40 18.11
N CYS A 30 4.89 -1.31 16.84
CA CYS A 30 4.07 -0.70 15.78
C CYS A 30 2.73 -1.43 15.63
N LEU A 31 2.74 -2.77 15.58
CA LEU A 31 1.52 -3.57 15.44
C LEU A 31 0.56 -3.37 16.61
N THR A 32 1.09 -3.22 17.83
CA THR A 32 0.30 -3.01 19.05
C THR A 32 -0.35 -1.62 19.06
N GLU A 33 0.37 -0.57 18.65
CA GLU A 33 -0.17 0.78 18.50
C GLU A 33 -1.23 0.86 17.40
N ILE A 34 -0.95 0.27 16.24
CA ILE A 34 -1.90 0.21 15.11
C ILE A 34 -3.16 -0.56 15.50
N GLY A 35 -3.00 -1.69 16.20
CA GLY A 35 -4.10 -2.52 16.69
C GLY A 35 -5.06 -1.73 17.58
N ARG A 36 -4.54 -1.02 18.59
CA ARG A 36 -5.33 -0.14 19.46
C ARG A 36 -6.05 0.97 18.69
N SER A 37 -5.36 1.60 17.74
CA SER A 37 -5.94 2.68 16.92
C SER A 37 -7.10 2.17 16.04
N LEU A 38 -7.00 0.93 15.54
CA LEU A 38 -8.04 0.30 14.72
C LEU A 38 -9.32 -0.02 15.49
N GLU A 39 -9.29 -0.07 16.82
CA GLU A 39 -10.47 -0.33 17.66
C GLU A 39 -11.34 0.93 17.80
N SER A 40 -10.75 2.12 17.79
CA SER A 40 -11.45 3.39 17.98
C SER A 40 -11.78 4.13 16.68
N VAL A 41 -11.07 3.85 15.59
CA VAL A 41 -11.25 4.54 14.31
C VAL A 41 -12.55 4.13 13.60
N THR A 42 -13.35 5.12 13.22
CA THR A 42 -14.63 4.91 12.51
C THR A 42 -14.63 5.46 11.09
N ALA A 43 -13.81 6.48 10.80
CA ALA A 43 -13.71 7.05 9.46
C ALA A 43 -13.07 6.03 8.49
N PRO A 44 -13.67 5.80 7.30
CA PRO A 44 -13.16 4.82 6.34
C PRO A 44 -11.71 5.08 5.89
N ALA A 45 -11.37 6.32 5.53
CA ALA A 45 -10.03 6.70 5.08
C ALA A 45 -8.97 6.46 6.17
N ASP A 46 -9.23 6.91 7.39
CA ASP A 46 -8.34 6.72 8.53
C ASP A 46 -8.12 5.24 8.86
N ARG A 47 -9.21 4.45 8.81
CA ARG A 47 -9.15 2.99 8.99
C ARG A 47 -8.31 2.34 7.89
N ALA A 48 -8.47 2.77 6.65
CA ALA A 48 -7.69 2.29 5.51
C ALA A 48 -6.19 2.61 5.67
N GLY A 49 -5.86 3.83 6.08
CA GLY A 49 -4.49 4.25 6.38
C GLY A 49 -3.82 3.38 7.44
N LEU A 50 -4.54 3.08 8.53
CA LEU A 50 -4.04 2.17 9.57
C LEU A 50 -3.84 0.73 9.08
N LEU A 51 -4.74 0.23 8.23
CA LEU A 51 -4.59 -1.08 7.60
C LEU A 51 -3.35 -1.12 6.68
N MET A 52 -3.09 -0.07 5.91
CA MET A 52 -1.88 0.04 5.10
C MET A 52 -0.61 0.08 5.93
N CYS A 53 -0.60 0.83 7.04
CA CYS A 53 0.53 0.82 7.98
C CYS A 53 0.77 -0.60 8.50
N ARG A 54 -0.29 -1.31 8.90
CA ARG A 54 -0.20 -2.68 9.39
C ARG A 54 0.31 -3.65 8.32
N ALA A 55 -0.17 -3.51 7.09
CA ALA A 55 0.26 -4.30 5.94
C ALA A 55 1.76 -4.14 5.69
N ARG A 56 2.29 -2.91 5.75
CA ARG A 56 3.73 -2.63 5.56
C ARG A 56 4.59 -3.25 6.66
N VAL A 57 4.24 -3.11 7.94
CA VAL A 57 4.97 -3.79 9.04
C VAL A 57 4.98 -5.32 8.85
N ARG A 58 3.83 -5.88 8.47
CA ARG A 58 3.67 -7.33 8.25
C ARG A 58 4.46 -7.83 7.03
N SER A 59 4.69 -6.97 6.04
CA SER A 59 5.52 -7.30 4.87
C SER A 59 6.97 -7.57 5.27
N ASN A 60 7.53 -6.78 6.19
CA ASN A 60 8.87 -6.97 6.75
C ASN A 60 9.00 -8.30 7.56
N GLN A 61 7.88 -8.86 7.98
CA GLN A 61 7.80 -10.13 8.72
C GLN A 61 7.38 -11.32 7.87
N TRP A 62 7.30 -11.17 6.54
CA TRP A 62 6.87 -12.23 5.61
C TRP A 62 5.46 -12.79 5.89
N ARG A 63 4.59 -12.01 6.55
CA ARG A 63 3.21 -12.41 6.87
C ARG A 63 2.27 -12.22 5.68
N THR A 64 2.61 -12.82 4.55
CA THR A 64 2.01 -12.54 3.22
C THR A 64 0.48 -12.58 3.21
N ALA A 65 -0.15 -13.57 3.86
CA ALA A 65 -1.61 -13.68 3.95
C ALA A 65 -2.25 -12.51 4.69
N ASP A 66 -1.62 -12.03 5.77
CA ASP A 66 -2.12 -10.90 6.55
C ASP A 66 -1.92 -9.57 5.80
N VAL A 67 -0.82 -9.43 5.06
CA VAL A 67 -0.58 -8.26 4.19
C VAL A 67 -1.65 -8.18 3.10
N CYS A 68 -1.91 -9.29 2.39
CA CYS A 68 -2.95 -9.35 1.36
C CYS A 68 -4.33 -8.99 1.92
N ARG A 69 -4.68 -9.51 3.11
CA ARG A 69 -5.96 -9.20 3.77
C ARG A 69 -6.08 -7.71 4.11
N ASP A 70 -5.05 -7.13 4.72
CA ASP A 70 -5.05 -5.72 5.12
C ASP A 70 -5.10 -4.80 3.91
N ALA A 71 -4.30 -5.07 2.87
CA ALA A 71 -4.25 -4.28 1.65
C ALA A 71 -5.60 -4.27 0.92
N ARG A 72 -6.28 -5.43 0.82
CA ARG A 72 -7.61 -5.51 0.20
C ARG A 72 -8.67 -4.74 0.99
N ALA A 73 -8.65 -4.86 2.31
CA ALA A 73 -9.58 -4.13 3.16
C ALA A 73 -9.33 -2.61 3.07
N ALA A 74 -8.06 -2.18 3.04
CA ALA A 74 -7.71 -0.79 2.85
C ALA A 74 -8.17 -0.25 1.49
N MET A 75 -7.92 -1.00 0.40
CA MET A 75 -8.33 -0.64 -0.95
C MET A 75 -9.84 -0.34 -1.02
N SER A 76 -10.68 -1.25 -0.52
CA SER A 76 -12.14 -1.03 -0.52
C SER A 76 -12.56 0.19 0.29
N LEU A 77 -11.89 0.48 1.40
CA LEU A 77 -12.19 1.63 2.24
C LEU A 77 -11.74 2.96 1.60
N PHE A 78 -10.60 2.98 0.93
CA PHE A 78 -10.15 4.15 0.16
C PHE A 78 -11.07 4.45 -1.02
N GLU A 79 -11.56 3.41 -1.72
CA GLU A 79 -12.57 3.59 -2.77
C GLU A 79 -13.87 4.20 -2.23
N MET A 80 -14.35 3.71 -1.09
CA MET A 80 -15.53 4.28 -0.43
C MET A 80 -15.31 5.71 0.05
N ALA A 81 -14.07 6.06 0.41
CA ALA A 81 -13.71 7.40 0.86
C ALA A 81 -13.42 8.39 -0.29
N GLY A 82 -13.31 7.91 -1.54
CA GLY A 82 -12.95 8.75 -2.67
C GLY A 82 -11.46 9.10 -2.72
N GLU A 83 -10.59 8.20 -2.26
CA GLU A 83 -9.13 8.34 -2.17
C GLU A 83 -8.45 7.44 -3.22
N PRO A 84 -8.46 7.81 -4.52
CA PRO A 84 -8.09 6.90 -5.60
C PRO A 84 -6.61 6.52 -5.59
N GLU A 85 -5.70 7.45 -5.27
CA GLU A 85 -4.25 7.15 -5.24
C GLU A 85 -3.91 6.08 -4.20
N GLN A 86 -4.52 6.19 -3.03
CA GLN A 86 -4.34 5.28 -1.90
C GLN A 86 -5.00 3.92 -2.18
N ALA A 87 -6.12 3.89 -2.89
CA ALA A 87 -6.71 2.65 -3.38
C ALA A 87 -5.78 1.94 -4.37
N VAL A 88 -5.12 2.68 -5.27
CA VAL A 88 -4.14 2.15 -6.23
C VAL A 88 -2.90 1.60 -5.52
N ASP A 89 -2.37 2.30 -4.49
CA ASP A 89 -1.27 1.77 -3.65
C ASP A 89 -1.66 0.45 -2.98
N ALA A 90 -2.82 0.44 -2.32
CA ALA A 90 -3.34 -0.75 -1.64
C ALA A 90 -3.56 -1.92 -2.61
N ALA A 91 -4.08 -1.67 -3.81
CA ALA A 91 -4.24 -2.66 -4.86
C ALA A 91 -2.87 -3.23 -5.32
N SER A 92 -1.87 -2.37 -5.53
CA SER A 92 -0.52 -2.80 -5.94
C SER A 92 0.13 -3.73 -4.90
N LEU A 93 0.01 -3.37 -3.61
CA LEU A 93 0.55 -4.15 -2.51
C LEU A 93 -0.19 -5.49 -2.38
N GLY A 94 -1.53 -5.45 -2.48
CA GLY A 94 -2.36 -6.64 -2.48
C GLY A 94 -2.00 -7.60 -3.63
N ALA A 95 -1.79 -7.10 -4.84
CA ALA A 95 -1.40 -7.89 -6.00
C ALA A 95 -0.06 -8.62 -5.79
N ALA A 96 0.96 -7.90 -5.31
CA ALA A 96 2.28 -8.47 -5.05
C ALA A 96 2.22 -9.62 -4.02
N HIS A 97 1.43 -9.45 -2.96
CA HIS A 97 1.30 -10.48 -1.92
C HIS A 97 0.36 -11.62 -2.32
N ALA A 98 -0.72 -11.37 -3.06
CA ALA A 98 -1.58 -12.41 -3.63
C ALA A 98 -0.80 -13.31 -4.60
N SER A 99 0.06 -12.71 -5.44
CA SER A 99 0.96 -13.46 -6.34
C SER A 99 1.87 -14.42 -5.57
N ARG A 100 2.49 -13.94 -4.47
CA ARG A 100 3.33 -14.76 -3.58
C ARG A 100 2.58 -15.91 -2.89
N LEU A 101 1.27 -15.77 -2.67
CA LEU A 101 0.41 -16.83 -2.13
C LEU A 101 -0.03 -17.84 -3.20
N GLY A 102 0.23 -17.58 -4.48
CA GLY A 102 -0.32 -18.36 -5.59
C GLY A 102 -1.79 -18.06 -5.88
N GLU A 103 -2.36 -17.00 -5.32
CA GLU A 103 -3.74 -16.55 -5.57
C GLU A 103 -3.82 -15.78 -6.89
N LEU A 104 -3.47 -16.43 -8.00
CA LEU A 104 -3.19 -15.77 -9.29
C LEU A 104 -4.38 -14.95 -9.81
N SER A 105 -5.62 -15.45 -9.67
CA SER A 105 -6.81 -14.73 -10.11
C SER A 105 -6.98 -13.39 -9.38
N LEU A 106 -6.78 -13.41 -8.06
CA LEU A 106 -6.86 -12.22 -7.23
C LEU A 106 -5.70 -11.27 -7.52
N ALA A 107 -4.49 -11.81 -7.69
CA ALA A 107 -3.31 -11.02 -8.00
C ALA A 107 -3.49 -10.27 -9.33
N SER A 108 -4.00 -10.94 -10.37
CA SER A 108 -4.30 -10.34 -11.66
C SER A 108 -5.41 -9.28 -11.60
N GLU A 109 -6.48 -9.52 -10.82
CA GLU A 109 -7.55 -8.54 -10.60
C GLU A 109 -7.00 -7.26 -9.97
N LEU A 110 -6.24 -7.39 -8.88
CA LEU A 110 -5.67 -6.26 -8.15
C LEU A 110 -4.60 -5.53 -8.97
N ALA A 111 -3.74 -6.26 -9.68
CA ALA A 111 -2.74 -5.66 -10.57
C ALA A 111 -3.40 -4.87 -11.70
N THR A 112 -4.43 -5.43 -12.35
CA THR A 112 -5.18 -4.75 -13.41
C THR A 112 -5.81 -3.47 -12.89
N LYS A 113 -6.44 -3.52 -11.71
CA LYS A 113 -7.04 -2.34 -11.09
C LYS A 113 -6.02 -1.24 -10.81
N SER A 114 -4.86 -1.63 -10.28
CA SER A 114 -3.77 -0.70 -9.98
C SER A 114 -3.17 -0.08 -11.26
N ILE A 115 -2.95 -0.88 -12.31
CA ILE A 115 -2.46 -0.40 -13.62
C ILE A 115 -3.43 0.61 -14.24
N LEU A 116 -4.73 0.31 -14.26
CA LEU A 116 -5.76 1.21 -14.81
C LEU A 116 -5.91 2.51 -14.01
N GLY A 117 -5.55 2.49 -12.73
CA GLY A 117 -5.62 3.66 -11.85
C GLY A 117 -4.30 4.44 -11.77
N LEU A 118 -3.24 4.02 -12.45
CA LEU A 118 -1.90 4.60 -12.26
C LEU A 118 -1.86 6.11 -12.57
N ASP A 119 -2.62 6.55 -13.57
CA ASP A 119 -2.72 7.97 -13.96
C ASP A 119 -3.36 8.86 -12.88
N THR A 120 -4.02 8.26 -11.88
CA THR A 120 -4.56 9.02 -10.75
C THR A 120 -3.50 9.39 -9.73
N VAL A 121 -2.35 8.71 -9.72
CA VAL A 121 -1.30 8.87 -8.70
C VAL A 121 -0.43 10.09 -9.02
N THR A 122 -0.54 11.13 -8.23
CA THR A 122 0.24 12.37 -8.39
C THR A 122 1.45 12.45 -7.47
N ASP A 123 1.44 11.74 -6.34
CA ASP A 123 2.61 11.65 -5.45
C ASP A 123 3.74 10.85 -6.10
N GLY A 124 4.88 11.50 -6.33
CA GLY A 124 6.02 10.91 -7.04
C GLY A 124 6.61 9.70 -6.31
N ARG A 125 6.67 9.73 -4.97
CA ARG A 125 7.23 8.63 -4.18
C ARG A 125 6.32 7.41 -4.22
N LEU A 126 5.01 7.65 -4.11
CA LEU A 126 3.98 6.62 -4.22
C LEU A 126 3.98 6.00 -5.61
N LEU A 127 4.09 6.83 -6.67
CA LEU A 127 4.18 6.36 -8.05
C LEU A 127 5.41 5.47 -8.27
N THR A 128 6.59 5.84 -7.74
CA THR A 128 7.79 4.99 -7.75
C THR A 128 7.52 3.63 -7.12
N GLU A 129 6.97 3.60 -5.91
CA GLU A 129 6.69 2.34 -5.20
C GLU A 129 5.67 1.45 -5.95
N ILE A 130 4.58 2.03 -6.43
CA ILE A 130 3.51 1.33 -7.15
C ILE A 130 4.03 0.75 -8.46
N ALA A 131 4.64 1.59 -9.30
CA ALA A 131 5.11 1.20 -10.62
C ALA A 131 6.19 0.11 -10.51
N ASN A 132 7.10 0.21 -9.54
CA ASN A 132 8.08 -0.86 -9.28
C ASN A 132 7.42 -2.20 -8.89
N ARG A 133 6.41 -2.18 -8.00
CA ARG A 133 5.70 -3.41 -7.60
C ARG A 133 4.97 -4.05 -8.78
N LEU A 134 4.31 -3.24 -9.62
CA LEU A 134 3.61 -3.72 -10.80
C LEU A 134 4.58 -4.22 -11.88
N GLY A 135 5.74 -3.58 -12.05
CA GLY A 135 6.79 -4.07 -12.94
C GLY A 135 7.30 -5.44 -12.54
N ILE A 136 7.55 -5.66 -11.24
CA ILE A 136 7.92 -6.98 -10.69
C ILE A 136 6.81 -8.01 -10.91
N PHE A 137 5.55 -7.61 -10.74
CA PHE A 137 4.41 -8.47 -11.04
C PHE A 137 4.42 -8.89 -12.52
N CYS A 138 4.43 -7.95 -13.46
CA CYS A 138 4.47 -8.24 -14.90
C CYS A 138 5.65 -9.12 -15.29
N TYR A 139 6.85 -8.83 -14.77
CA TYR A 139 8.04 -9.66 -14.97
C TYR A 139 7.81 -11.10 -14.52
N SER A 140 7.18 -11.31 -13.36
CA SER A 140 6.91 -12.64 -12.81
C SER A 140 5.93 -13.45 -13.67
N PHE A 141 5.12 -12.79 -14.49
CA PHE A 141 4.18 -13.41 -15.44
C PHE A 141 4.64 -13.33 -16.90
N LEU A 142 5.92 -13.01 -17.14
CA LEU A 142 6.54 -12.94 -18.47
C LEU A 142 5.94 -11.86 -19.39
N ASP A 143 5.20 -10.89 -18.83
CA ASP A 143 4.72 -9.70 -19.54
C ASP A 143 5.84 -8.65 -19.53
N TYR A 144 6.92 -8.96 -20.25
CA TYR A 144 8.17 -8.19 -20.18
C TYR A 144 8.05 -6.79 -20.75
N ASP A 145 7.28 -6.62 -21.83
CA ASP A 145 7.07 -5.30 -22.45
C ASP A 145 6.44 -4.35 -21.44
N ARG A 146 5.37 -4.78 -20.76
CA ARG A 146 4.74 -3.99 -19.71
C ARG A 146 5.61 -3.81 -18.47
N ALA A 147 6.40 -4.82 -18.11
CA ALA A 147 7.34 -4.70 -17.00
C ALA A 147 8.34 -3.57 -17.24
N VAL A 148 8.89 -3.48 -18.46
CA VAL A 148 9.81 -2.40 -18.85
C VAL A 148 9.12 -1.04 -18.75
N GLU A 149 7.93 -0.89 -19.34
CA GLU A 149 7.15 0.37 -19.26
C GLU A 149 6.95 0.83 -17.80
N LEU A 150 6.58 -0.09 -16.91
CA LEU A 150 6.35 0.21 -15.50
C LEU A 150 7.64 0.54 -14.75
N PHE A 151 8.77 -0.11 -15.07
CA PHE A 151 10.06 0.25 -14.48
C PHE A 151 10.54 1.62 -14.98
N GLU A 152 10.28 1.99 -16.24
CA GLU A 152 10.57 3.33 -16.76
C GLU A 152 9.72 4.40 -16.06
N VAL A 153 8.44 4.13 -15.81
CA VAL A 153 7.57 5.01 -15.01
C VAL A 153 8.14 5.19 -13.60
N SER A 154 8.53 4.09 -12.94
CA SER A 154 9.13 4.13 -11.61
C SER A 154 10.43 4.93 -11.59
N LEU A 155 11.31 4.74 -12.57
CA LEU A 155 12.59 5.44 -12.66
C LEU A 155 12.38 6.94 -12.88
N ALA A 156 11.52 7.30 -13.84
CA ALA A 156 11.22 8.70 -14.12
C ALA A 156 10.58 9.40 -12.90
N ALA A 157 9.80 8.68 -12.09
CA ALA A 157 9.25 9.21 -10.84
C ALA A 157 10.33 9.45 -9.79
N ALA A 158 11.25 8.49 -9.59
CA ALA A 158 12.38 8.62 -8.66
C ALA A 158 13.30 9.80 -9.04
N GLU A 159 13.62 9.95 -10.32
CA GLU A 159 14.43 11.07 -10.83
C GLU A 159 13.79 12.44 -10.54
N ARG A 160 12.45 12.55 -10.61
CA ARG A 160 11.73 13.79 -10.26
C ARG A 160 11.78 14.09 -8.76
N THR A 161 11.82 13.07 -7.92
CA THR A 161 11.87 13.22 -6.45
C THR A 161 13.28 13.32 -5.88
N GLY A 162 14.31 13.04 -6.69
CA GLY A 162 15.71 13.07 -6.27
C GLY A 162 16.13 11.89 -5.38
N ASP A 163 15.44 10.75 -5.52
CA ASP A 163 15.76 9.45 -4.90
C ASP A 163 16.56 8.59 -5.89
#